data_AF-A0A1C5YJ17-F1
#
_entry.id   AF-A0A1C5YJ17-F1
#
_cell.length_a   1.000
_cell.length_b   1.000
_cell.length_c   1.000
_cell.angle_alpha   90.00
_cell.angle_beta   90.00
_cell.angle_gamma   90.00
#
_symmetry.space_group_name_H-M   'P 1'
#
loop_
_entity.id
_entity.type
_entity.pdbx_description
1 polymer ?
#
loop_
_entity_poly.entity_id
_entity_poly.type
_entity_poly.pdbx_seq_one_letter_code
_entity_poly.pdbx_strand_id
1 'polypeptide(L)' 'MILPRGITGFWSVNTAPLPLLDEKAFRQMCHTLSRKNGGAVTEVDTDTAARNFYSAKLSRYDQSVFLL' A
#
# COMPACT_ATOMS: atom_id res chain seq x y z
N MET A 1 6.37 14.24 -0.74
CA MET A 1 5.30 14.53 0.25
C MET A 1 4.11 13.67 -0.13
N ILE A 2 3.75 12.67 0.69
CA ILE A 2 2.62 11.77 0.43
C ILE A 2 1.37 12.41 1.05
N LEU A 3 0.34 12.67 0.25
CA LEU A 3 -0.90 13.28 0.73
C LEU A 3 -1.72 12.25 1.54
N PRO A 4 -2.46 12.69 2.58
CA PRO A 4 -3.26 11.78 3.42
C PRO A 4 -4.43 11.13 2.67
N ARG A 5 -4.73 11.55 1.43
CA ARG A 5 -5.86 11.06 0.61
C ARG A 5 -5.44 10.36 -0.69
N GLY A 6 -4.30 9.68 -0.66
CA GLY A 6 -3.71 8.97 -1.82
C GLY A 6 -2.70 9.85 -2.58
N ILE A 7 -1.96 9.23 -3.51
CA ILE A 7 -0.93 9.91 -4.33
C ILE A 7 -1.49 11.12 -5.10
N THR A 8 -2.78 11.08 -5.44
CA THR A 8 -3.43 12.08 -6.28
C THR A 8 -4.41 13.01 -5.54
N GLY A 9 -4.71 12.73 -4.27
CA GLY A 9 -5.61 13.56 -3.46
C GLY A 9 -7.10 13.56 -3.87
N PHE A 10 -7.51 12.72 -4.83
CA PHE A 10 -8.85 12.77 -5.44
C PHE A 10 -9.98 12.10 -4.65
N TRP A 11 -9.77 11.63 -3.41
CA TRP A 11 -10.86 11.08 -2.61
C TRP A 11 -11.60 12.18 -1.83
N SER A 12 -12.82 12.50 -2.25
CA SER A 12 -13.68 13.52 -1.65
C SER A 12 -14.38 13.00 -0.39
N VAL A 13 -14.68 13.89 0.56
CA VAL A 13 -15.46 13.58 1.79
C VAL A 13 -16.86 13.06 1.50
N ASN A 14 -17.38 13.32 0.30
CA ASN A 14 -18.71 12.92 -0.14
C ASN A 14 -18.71 11.64 -1.01
N THR A 15 -17.54 11.03 -1.23
CA THR A 15 -17.44 9.79 -1.99
C THR A 15 -17.88 8.62 -1.12
N ALA A 16 -18.44 7.57 -1.73
CA ALA A 16 -18.82 6.33 -1.04
C ALA A 16 -17.71 5.86 -0.07
N PRO A 17 -18.05 5.12 1.00
CA PRO A 17 -17.04 4.53 1.86
C PRO A 17 -16.00 3.80 1.01
N LEU A 18 -14.72 4.00 1.33
CA LEU A 18 -13.66 3.26 0.64
C LEU A 18 -14.02 1.78 0.69
N PRO A 19 -13.80 1.03 -0.41
CA PRO A 19 -13.88 -0.42 -0.34
C PRO A 19 -13.04 -0.82 0.87
N LEU A 20 -13.66 -1.53 1.83
CA LEU A 20 -12.96 -1.98 3.03
C LEU A 20 -11.74 -2.76 2.53
N LEU A 21 -10.56 -2.16 2.63
CA LEU A 21 -9.35 -2.77 2.12
C LEU A 21 -9.06 -3.95 3.04
N ASP A 22 -9.21 -5.16 2.50
CA ASP A 22 -8.88 -6.37 3.25
C ASP A 22 -7.36 -6.40 3.47
N GLU A 23 -6.95 -6.12 4.71
CA GLU A 23 -5.55 -6.11 5.15
C GLU A 23 -4.84 -7.41 4.77
N LYS A 24 -5.53 -8.55 4.93
CA LYS A 24 -4.97 -9.87 4.65
C LYS A 24 -4.76 -10.04 3.15
N ALA A 25 -5.72 -9.61 2.32
CA ALA A 25 -5.59 -9.66 0.87
C ALA A 25 -4.43 -8.76 0.38
N PHE A 26 -4.27 -7.57 0.96
CA PHE A 26 -3.18 -6.66 0.63
C PHE A 26 -1.81 -7.25 0.99
N ARG A 27 -1.67 -7.81 2.20
CA ARG A 27 -0.42 -8.48 2.63
C ARG A 27 -0.09 -9.67 1.74
N GLN A 28 -1.08 -10.51 1.42
CA GLN A 28 -0.89 -11.64 0.51
C GLN A 28 -0.42 -11.20 -0.88
N MET A 29 -0.99 -10.11 -1.40
CA MET A 29 -0.58 -9.51 -2.67
C MET A 29 0.88 -9.05 -2.62
N CYS A 30 1.27 -8.32 -1.57
CA CYS A 30 2.64 -7.83 -1.38
C CYS A 30 3.66 -8.98 -1.37
N HIS A 31 3.40 -10.04 -0.59
CA HIS A 31 4.28 -11.21 -0.54
C HIS A 31 4.31 -11.98 -1.86
N THR A 32 3.18 -12.07 -2.57
CA THR A 32 3.12 -12.73 -3.88
C THR A 32 3.94 -11.95 -4.91
N LEU A 33 3.82 -10.62 -4.93
CA LEU A 33 4.58 -9.73 -5.81
C LEU A 33 6.07 -9.79 -5.50
N SER A 34 6.46 -9.71 -4.23
CA SER A 34 7.87 -9.78 -3.85
C SER A 34 8.46 -11.13 -4.27
N ARG A 35 7.79 -12.24 -3.96
CA ARG A 35 8.25 -13.59 -4.30
C ARG A 35 8.36 -13.81 -5.81
N LYS A 36 7.38 -13.39 -6.60
CA LYS A 36 7.41 -13.50 -8.07
C LYS A 36 8.58 -12.72 -8.68
N ASN A 37 8.98 -11.62 -8.05
CA ASN A 37 10.06 -10.76 -8.55
C ASN A 37 11.42 -11.03 -7.88
N GLY A 38 11.54 -12.08 -7.04
CA GLY A 38 12.80 -12.37 -6.33
C GLY A 38 13.18 -11.29 -5.30
N GLY A 39 12.20 -10.58 -4.77
CA GLY A 39 12.35 -9.56 -3.74
C GLY A 39 11.69 -9.96 -2.41
N ALA A 40 11.81 -9.07 -1.43
CA ALA A 40 11.21 -9.24 -0.11
C ALA A 40 10.32 -8.05 0.25
N VAL A 41 9.30 -8.30 1.08
CA VAL A 41 8.54 -7.21 1.71
C VAL A 41 9.32 -6.76 2.94
N THR A 42 9.70 -5.49 2.98
CA THR A 42 10.49 -4.90 4.07
C THR A 42 9.64 -4.11 5.06
N GLU A 43 8.53 -3.53 4.60
CA GLU A 43 7.64 -2.72 5.44
C GLU A 43 6.22 -2.83 4.88
N VAL A 44 5.23 -2.89 5.76
CA VAL A 44 3.80 -2.83 5.43
C VAL A 44 3.14 -1.92 6.45
N ASP A 45 2.55 -0.84 5.98
CA ASP A 45 1.79 0.13 6.77
C ASP A 45 0.32 0.03 6.35
N THR A 46 -0.48 -0.56 7.23
CA THR A 46 -1.93 -0.69 7.08
C THR A 46 -2.70 0.25 8.01
N ASP A 47 -2.01 1.18 8.67
CA ASP A 47 -2.65 2.17 9.54
C ASP A 47 -3.37 3.22 8.70
N THR A 48 -4.70 3.21 8.83
CA THR A 48 -5.58 4.14 8.12
C THR A 48 -6.00 5.35 8.97
N ALA A 49 -5.48 5.49 10.19
CA ALA A 49 -5.80 6.62 11.08
C ALA A 49 -5.41 7.97 10.47
N ALA A 50 -4.29 8.02 9.75
CA ALA A 50 -3.77 9.23 9.09
C ALA A 50 -3.89 9.22 7.56
N ARG A 51 -4.30 8.09 6.95
CA ARG A 51 -4.26 7.85 5.49
C ARG A 51 -5.40 6.97 5.04
N ASN A 52 -5.84 7.11 3.80
CA ASN A 52 -6.94 6.30 3.24
C ASN A 52 -6.48 5.13 2.36
N PHE A 53 -5.20 4.74 2.43
CA PHE A 53 -4.61 3.67 1.63
C PHE A 53 -3.59 2.89 2.47
N TYR A 54 -3.36 1.63 2.10
CA TYR A 54 -2.25 0.84 2.64
C TYR A 54 -1.00 1.07 1.83
N SER A 55 0.16 0.99 2.46
CA SER A 55 1.42 1.09 1.76
C SER A 55 2.34 -0.07 2.11
N ALA A 56 3.20 -0.45 1.18
CA ALA A 56 4.22 -1.45 1.41
C ALA A 56 5.51 -1.09 0.69
N LYS A 57 6.64 -1.38 1.33
CA LYS A 57 7.97 -1.26 0.74
C LYS A 57 8.52 -2.64 0.43
N LEU A 58 8.81 -2.87 -0.83
CA LEU A 58 9.44 -4.08 -1.34
C LEU A 58 10.90 -3.78 -1.65
N SER A 59 11.80 -4.70 -1.35
CA SER A 59 13.20 -4.66 -1.75
C SER A 59 13.48 -5.66 -2.86
N ARG A 60 14.28 -5.26 -3.86
CA ARG A 60 14.75 -6.13 -4.93
C ARG A 60 16.06 -5.57 -5.49
N TYR A 61 17.13 -6.36 -5.55
CA TYR A 61 18.43 -5.94 -6.11
C TYR A 61 18.89 -4.56 -5.61
N ASP A 62 18.85 -4.35 -4.29
CA ASP A 62 19.16 -3.07 -3.63
C ASP A 62 18.26 -1.87 -4.00
N GLN A 63 17.22 -2.10 -4.80
CA GLN A 63 16.18 -1.13 -5.12
C GLN A 63 14.98 -1.27 -4.17
N SER A 64 14.36 -0.13 -3.86
CA SER A 64 13.12 -0.08 -3.11
C SER A 64 11.95 0.26 -4.04
N VAL A 65 10.91 -0.58 -4.01
CA VAL A 65 9.65 -0.37 -4.72
C VAL A 65 8.56 -0.11 -3.70
N PHE A 66 7.75 0.92 -3.91
CA PHE A 66 6.64 1.28 -3.02
C PHE A 66 5.32 0.92 -3.69
N LEU A 67 4.48 0.17 -2.97
CA LEU A 67 3.08 -0.11 -3.31
C LEU A 67 2.20 0.79 -2.43
N LEU A 68 1.15 1.36 -3.03
CA LEU A 68 0.24 2.35 -2.45
C LEU A 68 -1.18 2.08 -2.93
#